data_AF-A0A6J5ILQ7-F1
#
_entry.id   AF-A0A6J5ILQ7-F1
#
_cell.length_a   1.000
_cell.length_b   1.000
_cell.length_c   1.000
_cell.angle_alpha   90.00
_cell.angle_beta   90.00
_cell.angle_gamma   90.00
#
_symmetry.space_group_name_H-M   'P 1'
#
loop_
_entity.id
_entity.type
_entity.pdbx_description
1 polymer ?
#
loop_
_entity_poly.entity_id
_entity_poly.type
_entity_poly.pdbx_seq_one_letter_code
_entity_poly.pdbx_strand_id
1 'polypeptide(L)'
;MKGRYEAAFILPLPNEKWLTDDGWEFRTDTRLPEATRSFLTTTLGMQQLARYAGEQNYVSPDVEASVLEDDSGAIELVHIKLYNMRAEQLLKMFDASSLAATTELFLPRSRKK
;
A
#
# COMPACT_ATOMS: atom_id res chain seq x y z
N MET A 1 13.73 10.37 13.26
CA MET A 1 13.74 9.09 12.51
C MET A 1 12.65 8.23 13.09
N LYS A 2 11.65 7.85 12.28
CA LYS A 2 10.65 6.86 12.72
C LYS A 2 11.34 5.50 12.82
N GLY A 3 10.95 4.68 13.81
CA GLY A 3 11.63 3.43 14.15
C GLY A 3 11.41 2.31 13.11
N ARG A 4 11.63 1.07 13.52
CA ARG A 4 11.29 -0.12 12.73
C ARG A 4 9.80 -0.10 12.35
N TYR A 5 9.50 -0.45 11.11
CA TYR A 5 8.12 -0.58 10.61
C TYR A 5 7.85 -1.98 10.07
N GLU A 6 6.58 -2.34 9.96
CA GLU A 6 6.11 -3.48 9.17
C GLU A 6 5.64 -2.98 7.80
N ALA A 7 6.08 -3.66 6.73
CA ALA A 7 5.69 -3.31 5.37
C ALA A 7 4.36 -4.00 5.01
N ALA A 8 3.52 -3.30 4.25
CA ALA A 8 2.34 -3.85 3.60
C ALA A 8 2.21 -3.25 2.20
N PHE A 9 1.55 -3.97 1.29
CA PHE A 9 1.34 -3.53 -0.08
C PHE A 9 -0.12 -3.71 -0.47
N ILE A 10 -0.72 -2.70 -1.10
CA ILE A 10 -1.98 -2.88 -1.83
C ILE A 10 -1.60 -3.11 -3.30
N LEU A 11 -2.04 -4.22 -3.86
CA LEU A 11 -1.70 -4.67 -5.20
C LEU A 11 -2.98 -4.95 -5.99
N PRO A 12 -3.04 -4.62 -7.30
CA PRO A 12 -4.21 -4.93 -8.10
C PRO A 12 -4.27 -6.45 -8.36
N LEU A 13 -5.47 -6.98 -8.66
CA LEU A 13 -5.64 -8.36 -9.10
C LEU A 13 -5.92 -8.40 -10.62
N PRO A 14 -5.43 -9.43 -11.34
CA PRO A 14 -4.43 -10.41 -10.90
C PRO A 14 -3.03 -9.78 -10.76
N ASN A 15 -2.17 -10.42 -9.97
CA ASN A 15 -0.76 -10.04 -9.86
C ASN A 15 0.14 -11.27 -9.69
N GLU A 16 1.41 -11.10 -10.03
CA GLU A 16 2.51 -12.00 -9.72
C GLU A 16 3.45 -11.31 -8.73
N LYS A 17 4.04 -12.08 -7.81
CA LYS A 17 4.98 -11.58 -6.82
C LYS A 17 6.15 -12.54 -6.66
N TRP A 18 7.35 -12.00 -6.52
CA TRP A 18 8.54 -12.78 -6.19
C TRP A 18 9.48 -11.94 -5.32
N LEU A 19 10.35 -12.63 -4.58
CA LEU A 19 11.35 -12.02 -3.71
C LEU A 19 12.70 -12.07 -4.41
N THR A 20 13.32 -10.90 -4.61
CA THR A 20 14.68 -10.72 -5.12
C THR A 20 15.63 -10.28 -4.02
N ASP A 21 16.91 -10.08 -4.36
CA ASP A 21 17.91 -9.54 -3.43
C ASP A 21 17.60 -8.09 -3.01
N ASP A 22 16.89 -7.35 -3.86
CA ASP A 22 16.51 -5.95 -3.63
C ASP A 22 15.14 -5.79 -2.94
N GLY A 23 14.36 -6.87 -2.84
CA GLY A 23 13.10 -6.89 -2.12
C GLY A 23 11.98 -7.60 -2.86
N TRP A 24 10.74 -7.26 -2.53
CA TRP A 24 9.58 -7.80 -3.23
C TRP A 24 9.36 -7.05 -4.53
N GLU A 25 9.23 -7.81 -5.62
CA GLU A 25 8.86 -7.32 -6.93
C GLU A 25 7.47 -7.84 -7.31
N PHE A 26 6.77 -7.04 -8.11
CA PHE A 26 5.39 -7.30 -8.50
C PHE A 26 5.22 -7.07 -10.00
N ARG A 27 4.44 -7.94 -10.65
CA ARG A 27 3.98 -7.73 -12.03
C ARG A 27 2.47 -7.81 -12.11
N THR A 28 1.89 -6.90 -12.87
CA THR A 28 0.45 -6.84 -13.12
C THR A 28 0.18 -6.00 -14.37
N ASP A 29 -0.84 -6.40 -15.13
CA ASP A 29 -1.33 -5.65 -16.29
C ASP A 29 -2.54 -4.77 -15.93
N THR A 30 -2.95 -4.76 -14.65
CA THR A 30 -4.07 -3.96 -14.15
C THR A 30 -3.58 -2.82 -13.25
N ARG A 31 -4.51 -1.92 -12.89
CA ARG A 31 -4.26 -0.77 -12.02
C ARG A 31 -5.20 -0.78 -10.85
N LEU A 32 -4.75 -0.22 -9.73
CA LEU A 32 -5.60 -0.05 -8.56
C LEU A 32 -6.71 0.96 -8.86
N PRO A 33 -7.93 0.73 -8.34
CA PRO A 33 -9.04 1.65 -8.54
C PRO A 33 -8.78 2.98 -7.80
N GLU A 34 -9.35 4.08 -8.29
CA GLU A 34 -9.25 5.39 -7.60
C GLU A 34 -9.79 5.37 -6.17
N ALA A 35 -10.70 4.43 -5.85
CA ALA A 35 -11.16 4.15 -4.49
C ALA A 35 -10.00 3.88 -3.51
N THR A 36 -8.82 3.47 -4.00
CA THR A 36 -7.61 3.30 -3.20
C THR A 36 -7.19 4.61 -2.53
N ARG A 37 -7.27 5.76 -3.21
CA ARG A 37 -6.95 7.05 -2.57
C ARG A 37 -7.97 7.39 -1.49
N SER A 38 -9.25 7.13 -1.75
CA SER A 38 -10.32 7.33 -0.76
C SER A 38 -10.14 6.46 0.47
N PHE A 39 -9.66 5.22 0.31
CA PHE A 39 -9.31 4.34 1.43
C PHE A 39 -8.17 4.95 2.27
N LEU A 40 -7.11 5.44 1.65
CA LEU A 40 -6.01 6.08 2.36
C LEU A 40 -6.47 7.34 3.12
N THR A 41 -7.22 8.22 2.48
CA THR A 41 -7.62 9.50 3.09
C THR A 41 -8.76 9.36 4.09
N THR A 42 -9.77 8.55 3.79
CA THR A 42 -10.98 8.43 4.61
C THR A 42 -10.88 7.32 5.64
N THR A 43 -10.44 6.13 5.24
CA THR A 43 -10.40 4.97 6.15
C THR A 43 -9.16 5.00 7.04
N LEU A 44 -7.99 5.31 6.47
CA LEU A 44 -6.75 5.41 7.25
C LEU A 44 -6.47 6.83 7.78
N GLY A 45 -7.33 7.80 7.46
CA GLY A 45 -7.22 9.17 7.96
C GLY A 45 -5.93 9.88 7.53
N MET A 46 -5.38 9.50 6.37
CA MET A 46 -4.08 10.00 5.93
C MET A 46 -4.20 11.33 5.21
N GLN A 47 -3.24 12.21 5.45
CA GLN A 47 -3.09 13.45 4.72
C GLN A 47 -2.18 13.23 3.52
N GLN A 48 -2.61 13.71 2.35
CA GLN A 48 -1.78 13.75 1.16
C GLN A 48 -0.67 14.78 1.35
N LEU A 49 0.56 14.38 1.06
CA LEU A 49 1.74 15.25 1.01
C LEU A 49 2.04 15.67 -0.43
N ALA A 50 3.25 16.16 -0.69
CA ALA A 50 3.67 16.53 -2.04
C ALA A 50 3.76 15.30 -2.98
N ARG A 51 3.45 15.56 -4.26
CA ARG A 51 3.61 14.63 -5.39
C ARG A 51 4.97 14.84 -6.03
N TYR A 52 5.70 13.77 -6.31
CA TYR A 52 6.98 13.84 -7.02
C TYR A 52 7.09 12.69 -8.02
N ALA A 53 7.27 13.03 -9.30
CA ALA A 53 7.72 12.09 -10.35
C ALA A 53 7.08 10.68 -10.30
N GLY A 54 5.76 10.58 -10.41
CA GLY A 54 5.05 9.28 -10.41
C GLY A 54 4.80 8.69 -9.01
N GLU A 55 5.17 9.40 -7.94
CA GLU A 55 4.88 8.99 -6.57
C GLU A 55 4.06 10.06 -5.84
N GLN A 56 2.99 9.62 -5.17
CA GLN A 56 2.19 10.44 -4.28
C GLN A 56 2.27 9.92 -2.85
N ASN A 57 2.81 10.74 -1.96
CA ASN A 57 2.99 10.37 -0.56
C ASN A 57 1.79 10.75 0.32
N TYR A 58 1.49 9.92 1.31
CA TYR A 58 0.44 10.10 2.30
C TYR A 58 1.00 9.79 3.69
N VAL A 59 0.53 10.51 4.72
CA VAL A 59 0.97 10.29 6.10
C VAL A 59 -0.17 10.40 7.11
N SER A 60 -0.09 9.59 8.16
CA SER A 60 -0.77 9.77 9.44
C SER A 60 0.24 9.54 10.57
N PRO A 61 -0.13 9.77 11.85
CA PRO A 61 0.79 9.53 12.96
C PRO A 61 1.39 8.12 13.00
N ASP A 62 0.62 7.11 12.59
CA ASP A 62 0.96 5.69 12.77
C ASP A 62 1.39 4.99 11.47
N VAL A 63 1.11 5.60 10.32
CA VAL A 63 1.26 4.99 9.00
C VAL A 63 1.82 5.99 8.00
N GLU A 64 2.71 5.54 7.13
CA GLU A 64 3.09 6.24 5.89
C GLU A 64 2.71 5.39 4.69
N ALA A 65 2.34 6.02 3.58
CA ALA A 65 2.07 5.32 2.34
C ALA A 65 2.62 6.09 1.14
N SER A 66 3.23 5.35 0.21
CA SER A 66 3.65 5.84 -1.10
C SER A 66 2.74 5.18 -2.14
N VAL A 67 2.02 5.99 -2.89
CA VAL A 67 1.21 5.57 -4.04
C VAL A 67 2.07 5.74 -5.28
N LEU A 68 2.40 4.63 -5.93
CA LEU A 68 3.15 4.63 -7.19
C LEU A 68 2.15 4.68 -8.34
N GLU A 69 2.45 5.51 -9.32
CA GLU A 69 1.60 5.82 -10.47
C GLU A 69 2.38 5.58 -11.75
N ASP A 70 1.68 5.09 -12.77
CA ASP A 70 2.25 4.99 -14.11
C ASP A 70 2.27 6.36 -14.81
N ASP A 71 2.78 6.39 -16.04
CA ASP A 71 2.87 7.61 -16.85
C ASP A 71 1.51 8.25 -17.17
N SER A 72 0.40 7.51 -17.03
CA SER A 72 -0.96 8.03 -17.18
C SER A 72 -1.54 8.61 -15.88
N GLY A 73 -0.82 8.43 -14.76
CA GLY A 73 -1.27 8.81 -13.42
C GLY A 73 -2.17 7.76 -12.76
N ALA A 74 -2.35 6.59 -13.37
CA ALA A 74 -3.10 5.49 -12.80
C ALA A 74 -2.26 4.76 -11.75
N ILE A 75 -2.90 4.30 -10.68
CA ILE A 75 -2.20 3.75 -9.52
C ILE A 75 -1.70 2.33 -9.84
N GLU A 76 -0.40 2.10 -9.77
CA GLU A 76 0.21 0.78 -9.95
C GLU A 76 0.16 -0.04 -8.66
N LEU A 77 0.61 0.53 -7.55
CA LEU A 77 0.59 -0.10 -6.23
C LEU A 77 0.62 0.94 -5.11
N VAL A 78 0.34 0.49 -3.90
CA VAL A 78 0.59 1.28 -2.69
C VAL A 78 1.55 0.52 -1.79
N HIS A 79 2.65 1.16 -1.43
CA HIS A 79 3.54 0.69 -0.36
C HIS A 79 3.16 1.40 0.95
N ILE A 80 2.90 0.61 1.99
CA ILE A 80 2.48 1.08 3.31
C ILE A 80 3.53 0.70 4.35
N LYS A 81 3.93 1.67 5.16
CA LYS A 81 4.83 1.49 6.32
C LYS A 81 4.03 1.67 7.59
N LEU A 82 3.89 0.59 8.36
CA LEU A 82 3.18 0.56 9.63
C LEU A 82 4.17 0.75 10.78
N TYR A 83 4.15 1.92 11.42
CA TYR A 83 5.04 2.22 12.55
C TYR A 83 4.41 1.87 13.89
N ASN A 84 3.17 2.30 14.11
CA ASN A 84 2.43 2.05 15.37
C ASN A 84 1.10 1.31 15.15
N MET A 85 0.65 1.19 13.90
CA MET A 85 -0.54 0.42 13.55
C MET A 85 -0.18 -1.07 13.43
N ARG A 86 -1.00 -1.95 14.00
CA ARG A 86 -0.82 -3.40 13.86
C ARG A 86 -1.31 -3.87 12.49
N ALA A 87 -0.62 -4.82 11.87
CA ALA A 87 -1.01 -5.39 10.58
C ALA A 87 -2.44 -5.95 10.58
N GLU A 88 -2.90 -6.56 11.69
CA GLU A 88 -4.26 -7.09 11.80
C GLU A 88 -5.33 -5.99 11.81
N GLN A 89 -4.98 -4.79 12.28
CA GLN A 89 -5.89 -3.64 12.22
C GLN A 89 -6.04 -3.15 10.79
N LEU A 90 -4.93 -3.05 10.04
CA LEU A 90 -4.97 -2.70 8.62
C LEU A 90 -5.77 -3.74 7.82
N LEU A 91 -5.54 -5.03 8.06
CA LEU A 91 -6.25 -6.12 7.39
C LEU A 91 -7.76 -6.02 7.58
N LYS A 92 -8.22 -5.81 8.83
CA LYS A 92 -9.65 -5.63 9.11
C LYS A 92 -10.27 -4.44 8.40
N MET A 93 -9.55 -3.31 8.33
CA MET A 93 -10.03 -2.12 7.62
C MET A 93 -10.09 -2.36 6.11
N PHE A 94 -9.10 -3.06 5.56
CA PHE A 94 -9.04 -3.42 4.15
C PHE A 94 -10.16 -4.40 3.77
N ASP A 95 -10.37 -5.46 4.55
CA ASP A 95 -11.41 -6.47 4.31
C ASP A 95 -12.83 -5.88 4.39
N ALA A 96 -13.03 -4.84 5.20
CA ALA A 96 -14.30 -4.11 5.29
C ALA A 96 -14.50 -3.09 4.16
N SER A 97 -13.47 -2.82 3.35
CA SER A 97 -13.52 -1.85 2.25
C SER A 97 -13.98 -2.49 0.93
N SER A 98 -14.41 -1.66 -0.02
CA SER A 98 -14.73 -2.12 -1.37
C SER A 98 -13.51 -2.61 -2.17
N LEU A 99 -12.29 -2.34 -1.70
CA LEU A 99 -11.05 -2.72 -2.40
C LEU A 99 -10.80 -4.22 -2.39
N ALA A 100 -11.22 -4.93 -1.34
CA ALA A 100 -10.93 -6.35 -1.17
C ALA A 100 -11.50 -7.24 -2.29
N ALA A 101 -12.46 -6.75 -3.07
CA ALA A 101 -13.04 -7.48 -4.19
C ALA A 101 -12.16 -7.54 -5.44
N THR A 102 -11.27 -6.55 -5.64
CA THR A 102 -10.50 -6.36 -6.88
C THR A 102 -9.01 -6.16 -6.65
N THR A 103 -8.58 -6.15 -5.40
CA THR A 103 -7.21 -5.88 -4.98
C THR A 103 -6.81 -6.82 -3.85
N GLU A 104 -5.52 -6.83 -3.54
CA GLU A 104 -4.95 -7.65 -2.49
C GLU A 104 -4.14 -6.80 -1.52
N LEU A 105 -4.34 -7.02 -0.22
CA LEU A 105 -3.43 -6.55 0.81
C LEU A 105 -2.36 -7.61 1.08
N PHE A 106 -1.16 -7.39 0.54
CA PHE A 106 -0.02 -8.25 0.74
C PHE A 106 0.81 -7.80 1.95
N LEU A 107 0.92 -8.70 2.93
CA LEU A 107 1.76 -8.54 4.11
C LEU A 107 2.95 -9.50 3.98
N PRO A 108 4.14 -9.03 3.56
CA PRO A 108 5.32 -9.86 3.55
C PRO A 108 5.68 -10.19 4.99
N ARG A 109 5.32 -11.41 5.42
CA ARG A 109 5.63 -11.88 6.76
C ARG A 109 7.13 -11.73 6.99
N SER A 110 7.51 -11.01 8.04
CA SER A 110 8.87 -11.15 8.55
C SER A 110 9.07 -12.63 8.87
N ARG A 111 10.07 -13.28 8.25
CA ARG A 111 10.51 -14.60 8.73
C ARG A 111 10.76 -14.43 10.22
N LYS A 112 9.98 -15.13 11.05
CA LYS A 112 10.41 -15.39 12.43
C LYS A 112 11.76 -16.07 12.29
N LYS A 113 12.82 -15.36 12.70
CA LYS A 113 14.14 -15.99 12.92
C LYS A 113 13.98 -17.09 13.95
#